data_AF-A0A1F9Y826-F1
#
_entry.id   AF-A0A1F9Y826-F1
#
_cell.length_a   1.000
_cell.length_b   1.000
_cell.length_c   1.000
_cell.angle_alpha   90.00
_cell.angle_beta   90.00
_cell.angle_gamma   90.00
#
_symmetry.space_group_name_H-M   'P 1'
#
loop_
_entity.id
_entity.type
_entity.pdbx_description
1 polymer ?
#
loop_
_entity_poly.entity_id
_entity_poly.type
_entity_poly.pdbx_seq_one_letter_code
_entity_poly.pdbx_strand_id
1 'polypeptide(L)' 'MKYIINIEKVNDSTYRAYCPVIKELQATGTCVNSALARLQQDFICFIHDPDAEMEIKMHEESSAAPQEGN' A
#
# COMPACT_ATOMS: atom_id res chain seq x y z
N MET A 1 -3.03 1.81 17.49
CA MET A 1 -3.45 2.89 16.54
C MET A 1 -3.60 2.34 15.12
N LYS A 2 -4.49 2.90 14.29
CA LYS A 2 -4.63 2.47 12.87
C LYS A 2 -3.73 3.27 11.94
N TYR A 3 -2.86 2.58 11.22
CA TYR A 3 -1.96 3.14 10.22
C TYR A 3 -2.49 2.83 8.83
N ILE A 4 -2.80 3.88 8.06
CA ILE A 4 -3.23 3.73 6.68
C ILE A 4 -2.01 3.33 5.84
N ILE A 5 -2.15 2.25 5.08
CA ILE A 5 -1.17 1.79 4.11
C ILE A 5 -1.76 2.00 2.71
N ASN A 6 -1.16 2.90 1.95
CA ASN A 6 -1.53 3.13 0.56
C ASN A 6 -0.76 2.18 -0.34
N ILE A 7 -1.42 1.68 -1.38
CA ILE A 7 -0.78 0.90 -2.44
C ILE A 7 -1.04 1.55 -3.78
N GLU A 8 0.03 1.71 -4.55
CA GLU A 8 -0.02 2.18 -5.93
C GLU A 8 0.83 1.32 -6.86
N LYS A 9 0.45 1.28 -8.13
CA LYS A 9 1.24 0.68 -9.20
C LYS A 9 2.26 1.72 -9.68
N VAL A 10 3.55 1.41 -9.53
CA VAL A 10 4.64 2.30 -9.98
C VAL A 10 4.94 2.07 -11.47
N ASN A 11 4.89 0.81 -11.90
CA ASN A 11 5.03 0.40 -13.29
C ASN A 11 4.40 -1.00 -13.47
N ASP A 12 4.49 -1.58 -14.68
CA ASP A 12 3.85 -2.87 -15.00
C ASP A 12 4.27 -4.05 -14.12
N SER A 13 5.46 -4.00 -13.53
CA SER A 13 6.01 -5.07 -12.72
C SER A 13 6.33 -4.65 -11.29
N THR A 14 5.93 -3.45 -10.86
CA THR A 14 6.31 -2.90 -9.56
C THR A 14 5.13 -2.21 -8.89
N TYR A 15 4.83 -2.64 -7.67
CA TYR A 15 3.89 -2.01 -6.76
C TYR A 15 4.64 -1.42 -5.57
N ARG A 16 4.17 -0.27 -5.09
CA ARG A 16 4.68 0.40 -3.89
C ARG A 16 3.60 0.43 -2.83
N ALA A 17 3.91 -0.09 -1.65
CA ALA A 17 3.11 0.05 -0.44
C ALA A 17 3.81 1.05 0.49
N TYR A 18 3.08 2.02 1.05
CA TYR A 18 3.67 3.05 1.90
C TYR A 18 2.68 3.59 2.93
N CYS A 19 3.17 4.02 4.08
CA CYS A 19 2.39 4.75 5.06
C CYS A 19 2.54 6.26 4.84
N PRO A 20 1.44 7.03 4.65
CA PRO A 20 1.55 8.48 4.45
C PRO A 20 1.98 9.24 5.71
N VAL A 21 1.80 8.62 6.90
CA VAL A 21 2.17 9.22 8.19
C VAL A 21 3.64 8.97 8.52
N ILE A 22 4.18 7.81 8.14
CA ILE A 22 5.57 7.40 8.42
C ILE A 22 6.30 7.26 7.09
N LYS A 23 7.01 8.31 6.68
CA LYS A 23 7.69 8.38 5.38
C LYS A 23 8.75 7.29 5.17
N GLU A 24 9.36 6.82 6.25
CA GLU A 24 10.38 5.76 6.22
C GLU A 24 9.76 4.37 6.01
N LEU A 25 8.47 4.23 6.28
CA LEU A 25 7.74 2.97 6.16
C LEU A 25 7.14 2.85 4.75
N GLN A 26 7.97 2.35 3.84
CA GLN A 26 7.60 2.09 2.44
C GLN A 26 8.34 0.86 1.91
N ALA A 27 7.68 0.09 1.04
CA ALA A 27 8.24 -1.09 0.43
C ALA A 27 7.75 -1.27 -1.01
N THR A 28 8.59 -1.89 -1.83
CA THR A 28 8.26 -2.24 -3.22
C THR A 28 8.30 -3.75 -3.44
N GLY A 29 7.41 -4.22 -4.31
CA GLY A 29 7.32 -5.63 -4.69
C GLY A 29 6.84 -5.82 -6.12
N THR A 30 7.01 -7.03 -6.65
CA THR A 30 6.58 -7.38 -8.02
C THR A 30 5.06 -7.53 -8.16
N CYS A 31 4.37 -7.69 -7.03
CA CYS A 31 2.93 -7.68 -6.90
C CYS A 31 2.52 -7.04 -5.56
N VAL A 32 1.24 -6.69 -5.44
CA VAL A 32 0.64 -6.12 -4.22
C VAL A 32 1.02 -6.92 -2.96
N ASN A 33 0.87 -8.25 -2.99
CA ASN A 33 1.17 -9.11 -1.85
C ASN A 33 2.64 -9.05 -1.43
N SER A 34 3.56 -9.03 -2.39
CA SER A 34 5.00 -8.95 -2.10
C SER A 34 5.41 -7.58 -1.53
N ALA A 35 4.77 -6.50 -1.98
CA ALA A 35 5.01 -5.16 -1.43
C ALA A 35 4.50 -5.06 0.01
N LEU A 36 3.29 -5.59 0.27
CA LEU A 36 2.71 -5.64 1.61
C LEU A 36 3.52 -6.51 2.57
N ALA A 37 3.96 -7.70 2.15
CA ALA A 37 4.73 -8.61 3.01
C ALA A 37 6.04 -7.96 3.48
N ARG A 38 6.73 -7.23 2.60
CA ARG A 38 7.92 -6.44 2.99
C ARG A 38 7.56 -5.30 3.93
N LEU A 39 6.52 -4.54 3.61
CA LEU A 39 6.09 -3.43 4.48
C LEU A 39 5.72 -3.92 5.88
N GLN A 40 5.07 -5.08 6.00
CA GLN A 40 4.70 -5.67 7.29
C GLN A 40 5.92 -6.06 8.13
N GLN A 41 6.99 -6.56 7.50
CA GLN A 41 8.24 -6.84 8.19
C GLN A 41 8.85 -5.55 8.75
N ASP A 42 8.90 -4.50 7.92
CA ASP A 42 9.42 -3.20 8.34
C ASP A 42 8.53 -2.54 9.40
N PHE A 43 7.21 -2.74 9.31
CA PHE A 43 6.22 -2.22 10.25
C PHE A 43 6.43 -2.76 11.66
N ILE A 44 6.64 -4.07 11.80
CA ILE A 44 6.87 -4.70 13.11
C ILE A 44 8.19 -4.20 13.72
N CYS A 45 9.19 -3.92 12.88
CA CYS A 45 10.46 -3.34 13.35
C CYS A 45 10.34 -1.88 13.77
N PHE A 46 9.52 -1.08 13.08
CA PHE A 46 9.35 0.35 13.35
C PHE A 46 8.38 0.63 14.48
N ILE A 47 7.28 -0.12 14.53
CA ILE A 47 6.19 0.09 15.48
C ILE A 47 6.36 -0.89 16.63
N HIS A 48 6.95 -0.41 17.72
CA HIS A 48 7.03 -1.13 18.99
C HIS A 48 5.68 -1.12 19.77
N ASP A 49 4.56 -0.88 19.09
CA ASP A 49 3.22 -0.81 19.67
C ASP A 49 2.44 -2.10 19.30
N PRO A 50 2.10 -2.96 20.27
CA PRO A 50 1.37 -4.20 20.02
C PRO A 50 -0.09 -3.97 19.60
N ASP A 51 -0.65 -2.78 19.83
CA ASP A 51 -2.01 -2.39 19.44
C ASP A 51 -2.05 -1.66 18.08
N ALA A 52 -0.96 -1.69 17.33
CA ALA A 52 -0.87 -1.10 16.01
C ALA A 52 -1.52 -1.98 14.94
N GLU A 53 -2.45 -1.39 14.19
CA GLU A 53 -3.20 -2.07 13.12
C GLU A 53 -2.93 -1.39 11.78
N MET A 54 -2.78 -2.17 10.71
CA MET A 54 -2.64 -1.67 9.34
C MET A 54 -3.99 -1.68 8.61
N GLU A 55 -4.39 -0.54 8.06
CA GLU A 55 -5.56 -0.41 7.19
C GLU A 55 -5.10 -0.20 5.75
N ILE A 56 -5.34 -1.19 4.88
CA ILE A 56 -4.88 -1.15 3.49
C ILE A 56 -5.88 -0.40 2.61
N LYS A 57 -5.42 0.66 1.94
CA LYS A 57 -6.16 1.39 0.90
C LYS A 57 -5.47 1.21 -0.44
N MET A 58 -6.13 0.50 -1.34
CA MET A 58 -5.69 0.41 -2.73
C MET A 58 -6.26 1.60 -3.49
N HIS A 59 -5.40 2.38 -4.14
CA HIS A 59 -5.87 3.27 -5.17
C HIS A 59 -6.11 2.42 -6.42
N GLU A 60 -7.34 1.97 -6.60
CA GLU A 60 -7.77 1.47 -7.90
C GLU A 60 -7.65 2.62 -8.89
N GLU A 61 -6.74 2.52 -9.85
CA GLU A 61 -6.83 3.29 -11.07
C GLU A 61 -8.21 3.02 -11.66
N SER A 62 -9.07 4.03 -11.60
CA SER A 62 -10.41 4.02 -12.15
C SER A 62 -10.32 3.78 -13.66
N SER A 63 -10.29 2.51 -14.06
CA SER A 63 -10.63 2.09 -15.42
C SER A 63 -12.13 1.84 -15.48
N ALA A 64 -12.89 2.90 -15.35
CA ALA A 64 -14.24 2.97 -15.90
C ALA A 64 -14.29 4.24 -16.75
N ALA A 65 -13.88 4.09 -18.01
CA ALA A 65 -14.21 5.05 -19.06
C ALA A 65 -15.73 5.33 -19.01
N PRO A 66 -16.18 6.58 -19.19
CA PRO A 66 -17.60 6.83 -19.39
C PRO A 66 -18.04 6.06 -20.64
N GLN A 67 -18.93 5.09 -20.48
CA GLN A 67 -19.66 4.53 -21.62
C GLN A 67 -20.69 5.58 -22.05
N GLU A 68 -20.29 6.50 -22.93
CA GLU A 68 -21.23 7.24 -23.79
C GLU A 68 -21.74 6.30 -24.89
N GLY A 69 -23.05 6.35 -25.17
CA GLY A 69 -23.63 5.74 -26.37
C GLY A 69 -25.13 5.50 -26.26
N ASN A 70 -25.91 6.50 -26.68
CA ASN A 70 -27.32 6.37 -27.07
C ASN A 70 -27.41 6.31 -28.59
#